data_AF-A0A7R9NXA1-F1
#
_entry.id   AF-A0A7R9NXA1-F1
#
_cell.length_a   1.000
_cell.length_b   1.000
_cell.length_c   1.000
_cell.angle_alpha   90.00
_cell.angle_beta   90.00
_cell.angle_gamma   90.00
#
_symmetry.space_group_name_H-M   'P 1'
#
loop_
_entity.id
_entity.type
_entity.pdbx_description
1 polymer ?
#
loop_
_entity_poly.entity_id
_entity_poly.type
_entity_poly.pdbx_seq_one_letter_code
_entity_poly.pdbx_strand_id
1 'polypeptide(L)'
;MESAPSTQKTSPDENTTGGGCSYQLFQVATAADRKHLYFNIIRGDNGDSNITLTVEGGGVNATVIQPNIAATNGIVHIIDRVLGVPYTTVREKLATDPMLNNTNFLGQQGGFNNELGDMNKRFTYFVPRDYAWKKAEIHFPSAHKKLFMKEYSYHVSQILERHLVVADRAYTMLDLKRIANGNGSIALPTVRDHLKLRIKESDKSYYVEWQGEWIHVFRPDVECTNGIIHVIDSVFLKAGDVRVSGGGVGVPLLAPQLAMLLMAKWLLL
;
A
#
# COMPACT_ATOMS: atom_id res chain seq x y z
N MET A 1 44.08 -2.03 5.29
CA MET A 1 42.89 -1.51 5.99
C MET A 1 41.70 -2.24 5.43
N GLU A 2 41.31 -3.29 6.12
CA GLU A 2 40.26 -4.22 5.71
C GLU A 2 38.91 -3.64 6.16
N SER A 3 38.08 -3.23 5.20
CA SER A 3 36.75 -2.73 5.48
C SER A 3 35.83 -3.90 5.80
N ALA A 4 35.33 -3.93 7.05
CA ALA A 4 34.39 -4.93 7.51
C ALA A 4 33.12 -5.00 6.61
N PRO A 5 32.53 -6.18 6.40
CA PRO A 5 31.29 -6.30 5.64
C PRO A 5 30.15 -5.58 6.38
N SER A 6 29.38 -4.76 5.65
CA SER A 6 28.21 -4.09 6.22
C SER A 6 27.25 -5.13 6.77
N THR A 7 26.85 -4.98 8.03
CA THR A 7 25.87 -5.82 8.71
C THR A 7 24.58 -5.82 7.89
N GLN A 8 24.21 -6.98 7.32
CA GLN A 8 22.88 -7.16 6.73
C GLN A 8 21.86 -6.93 7.85
N LYS A 9 21.15 -5.80 7.79
CA LYS A 9 20.06 -5.51 8.73
C LYS A 9 18.87 -6.36 8.30
N THR A 10 18.69 -7.51 8.93
CA THR A 10 17.46 -8.27 8.83
C THR A 10 16.32 -7.39 9.35
N SER A 11 15.29 -7.15 8.52
CA SER A 11 14.03 -6.60 9.03
C SER A 11 13.48 -7.63 10.03
N PRO A 12 13.06 -7.22 11.24
CA PRO A 12 12.46 -8.13 12.20
C PRO A 12 11.03 -8.44 11.73
N ASP A 13 10.88 -9.28 10.72
CA ASP A 13 9.61 -9.92 10.43
C ASP A 13 9.70 -11.37 10.91
N GLU A 14 9.11 -11.54 12.09
CA GLU A 14 8.94 -12.77 12.84
C GLU A 14 8.20 -13.83 12.02
N ASN A 15 8.80 -15.01 12.04
CA ASN A 15 8.21 -16.34 11.94
C ASN A 15 6.67 -16.38 12.03
N THR A 16 5.97 -16.26 10.89
CA THR A 16 4.53 -16.55 10.82
C THR A 16 4.33 -18.07 10.88
N THR A 17 4.14 -18.62 12.07
CA THR A 17 3.58 -19.97 12.25
C THR A 17 2.08 -19.93 12.03
N GLY A 18 1.67 -20.12 10.79
CA GLY A 18 0.30 -20.38 10.35
C GLY A 18 0.37 -20.83 8.91
N GLY A 19 -0.06 -22.07 8.62
CA GLY A 19 0.20 -22.78 7.36
C GLY A 19 0.04 -21.91 6.11
N GLY A 20 1.18 -21.57 5.50
CA GLY A 20 1.30 -20.70 4.33
C GLY A 20 2.79 -20.41 4.09
N CYS A 21 3.21 -20.42 2.83
CA CYS A 21 4.59 -20.27 2.36
C CYS A 21 5.31 -19.13 3.12
N SER A 22 6.46 -19.42 3.75
CA SER A 22 7.22 -18.43 4.52
C SER A 22 8.01 -17.50 3.59
N TYR A 23 7.59 -16.24 3.50
CA TYR A 23 8.29 -15.21 2.73
C TYR A 23 9.42 -14.61 3.57
N GLN A 24 10.66 -15.04 3.34
CA GLN A 24 11.83 -14.40 3.93
C GLN A 24 12.34 -13.31 2.99
N LEU A 25 12.04 -12.04 3.32
CA LEU A 25 12.42 -10.89 2.54
C LEU A 25 13.77 -10.33 3.01
N PHE A 26 14.75 -10.23 2.11
CA PHE A 26 16.05 -9.62 2.38
C PHE A 26 16.19 -8.29 1.67
N GLN A 27 16.35 -7.22 2.43
CA GLN A 27 16.57 -5.88 1.89
C GLN A 27 18.06 -5.58 1.78
N VAL A 28 18.51 -5.14 0.60
CA VAL A 28 19.90 -4.80 0.29
C VAL A 28 19.97 -3.39 -0.29
N ALA A 29 20.83 -2.54 0.25
CA ALA A 29 21.05 -1.20 -0.29
C ALA A 29 21.80 -1.26 -1.63
N THR A 30 21.41 -0.40 -2.56
CA THR A 30 22.13 -0.23 -3.84
C THR A 30 23.13 0.93 -3.77
N ALA A 31 23.98 1.05 -4.79
CA ALA A 31 24.82 2.23 -4.98
C ALA A 31 24.01 3.51 -5.26
N ALA A 32 22.76 3.37 -5.75
CA ALA A 32 21.87 4.50 -5.93
C ALA A 32 21.23 4.88 -4.59
N ASP A 33 21.31 6.16 -4.23
CA ASP A 33 20.73 6.65 -2.99
C ASP A 33 19.23 6.36 -2.89
N ARG A 34 18.79 5.86 -1.73
CA ARG A 34 17.39 5.59 -1.39
C ARG A 34 16.75 4.48 -2.23
N LYS A 35 17.56 3.68 -2.92
CA LYS A 35 17.10 2.52 -3.67
C LYS A 35 17.63 1.25 -3.02
N HIS A 36 16.73 0.30 -2.83
CA HIS A 36 17.00 -1.02 -2.27
C HIS A 36 16.55 -2.10 -3.25
N LEU A 37 17.23 -3.23 -3.20
CA LEU A 37 16.77 -4.49 -3.78
C LEU A 37 16.16 -5.34 -2.67
N TYR A 38 15.09 -6.05 -3.01
CA TYR A 38 14.36 -6.91 -2.09
C TYR A 38 14.40 -8.32 -2.64
N PHE A 39 15.14 -9.20 -2.00
CA PHE A 39 15.26 -10.59 -2.41
C PHE A 39 14.24 -11.45 -1.66
N ASN A 40 13.64 -12.40 -2.37
CA ASN A 40 12.72 -13.35 -1.80
C ASN A 40 13.07 -14.76 -2.28
N ILE A 41 12.97 -15.73 -1.37
CA ILE A 41 13.24 -17.14 -1.64
C ILE A 41 11.90 -17.87 -1.61
N ILE A 42 11.45 -18.30 -2.79
CA ILE A 42 10.23 -19.10 -2.94
C ILE A 42 10.65 -20.57 -2.97
N ARG A 43 10.13 -21.36 -2.04
CA ARG A 43 10.35 -22.80 -2.00
C ARG A 43 9.10 -23.49 -2.55
N GLY A 44 9.29 -24.49 -3.42
CA GLY A 44 8.19 -25.32 -3.88
C GLY A 44 7.51 -26.05 -2.71
N ASP A 45 6.17 -26.11 -2.73
CA ASP A 45 5.43 -26.97 -1.81
C ASP A 45 5.53 -28.45 -2.27
N ASN A 46 5.34 -29.39 -1.34
CA ASN A 46 5.23 -30.83 -1.61
C ASN A 46 6.50 -31.55 -2.12
N GLY A 47 7.65 -31.33 -1.47
CA GLY A 47 8.84 -32.17 -1.67
C GLY A 47 9.63 -31.86 -2.94
N ASP A 48 9.24 -30.84 -3.69
CA ASP A 48 10.05 -30.25 -4.75
C ASP A 48 11.14 -29.38 -4.12
N SER A 49 12.41 -29.73 -4.35
CA SER A 49 13.57 -28.97 -3.87
C SER A 49 13.84 -27.73 -4.72
N ASN A 50 12.92 -27.36 -5.62
CA ASN A 50 13.07 -26.21 -6.47
C ASN A 50 12.97 -24.91 -5.65
N ILE A 51 14.12 -24.25 -5.51
CA ILE A 51 14.26 -22.96 -4.84
C ILE A 51 14.32 -21.89 -5.92
N THR A 52 13.30 -21.03 -5.97
CA THR A 52 13.28 -19.88 -6.87
C THR A 52 13.69 -18.64 -6.08
N LEU A 53 14.81 -18.02 -6.47
CA LEU A 53 15.24 -16.74 -5.94
C LEU A 53 14.68 -15.63 -6.84
N THR A 54 13.93 -14.70 -6.27
CA THR A 54 13.48 -13.49 -6.95
C THR A 54 14.13 -12.26 -6.33
N VAL A 55 14.27 -11.22 -7.16
CA VAL A 55 14.74 -9.90 -6.75
C VAL A 55 13.76 -8.86 -7.25
N GLU A 56 13.39 -7.96 -6.35
CA GLU A 56 12.56 -6.82 -6.66
C GLU A 56 13.35 -5.52 -6.55
N GLY A 57 13.25 -4.69 -7.59
CA GLY A 57 13.84 -3.35 -7.65
C GLY A 57 13.20 -2.48 -8.72
N GLY A 58 12.93 -1.21 -8.38
CA GLY A 58 12.37 -0.24 -9.33
C GLY A 58 11.06 -0.69 -9.97
N GLY A 59 10.12 -1.22 -9.19
CA GLY A 59 8.82 -1.69 -9.70
C GLY A 59 8.83 -3.11 -10.30
N VAL A 60 9.99 -3.64 -10.67
CA VAL A 60 10.13 -4.91 -11.38
C VAL A 60 10.46 -6.04 -10.40
N ASN A 61 9.74 -7.16 -10.51
CA ASN A 61 10.11 -8.42 -9.87
C ASN A 61 10.76 -9.32 -10.94
N ALA A 62 12.00 -9.72 -10.72
CA ALA A 62 12.79 -10.55 -11.63
C ALA A 62 13.19 -11.86 -10.96
N THR A 63 13.21 -12.94 -11.73
CA THR A 63 13.72 -14.24 -11.28
C THR A 63 15.21 -14.32 -11.55
N VAL A 64 15.97 -14.78 -10.57
CA VAL A 64 17.40 -15.08 -10.73
C VAL A 64 17.52 -16.43 -11.45
N ILE A 65 17.96 -16.39 -12.70
CA ILE A 65 18.09 -17.58 -13.57
C ILE A 65 19.47 -18.24 -13.45
N GLN A 66 20.50 -17.48 -13.07
CA GLN A 66 21.83 -18.02 -12.79
C GLN A 66 22.46 -17.29 -11.61
N PRO A 67 22.44 -17.87 -10.40
CA PRO A 67 23.05 -17.26 -9.23
C PRO A 67 24.55 -17.59 -9.11
N ASN A 68 25.26 -16.82 -8.28
CA ASN A 68 26.57 -17.17 -7.71
C ASN A 68 27.73 -17.28 -8.71
N ILE A 69 27.75 -16.45 -9.76
CA ILE A 69 28.89 -16.38 -10.67
C ILE A 69 29.99 -15.59 -9.98
N ALA A 70 31.14 -16.22 -9.71
CA ALA A 70 32.27 -15.57 -9.06
C ALA A 70 32.88 -14.48 -9.95
N ALA A 71 33.17 -13.32 -9.37
CA ALA A 71 33.92 -12.24 -9.98
C ALA A 71 35.06 -11.80 -9.06
N THR A 72 36.12 -11.19 -9.60
CA THR A 72 37.31 -10.78 -8.82
C THR A 72 36.99 -9.88 -7.64
N ASN A 73 35.93 -9.08 -7.75
CA ASN A 73 35.50 -8.10 -6.76
C ASN A 73 34.06 -8.33 -6.26
N GLY A 74 33.48 -9.51 -6.48
CA GLY A 74 32.10 -9.77 -6.06
C GLY A 74 31.45 -11.02 -6.65
N ILE A 75 30.13 -10.98 -6.74
CA ILE A 75 29.29 -12.06 -7.25
C ILE A 75 28.31 -11.48 -8.26
N VAL A 76 28.11 -12.19 -9.38
CA VAL A 76 27.13 -11.85 -10.41
C VAL A 76 25.96 -12.83 -10.35
N HIS A 77 24.75 -12.29 -10.43
CA HIS A 77 23.50 -13.04 -10.57
C HIS A 77 22.81 -12.60 -11.87
N ILE A 78 22.51 -13.54 -12.77
CA ILE A 78 21.76 -13.25 -14.00
C ILE A 78 20.26 -13.31 -13.68
N ILE A 79 19.53 -12.31 -14.12
CA ILE A 79 18.08 -12.14 -13.94
C ILE A 79 17.34 -12.14 -15.28
N ASP A 80 16.07 -12.54 -15.25
CA ASP A 80 15.22 -12.65 -16.45
C ASP A 80 14.56 -11.34 -16.91
N ARG A 81 14.68 -10.26 -16.11
CA ARG A 81 14.07 -8.95 -16.39
C ARG A 81 15.00 -7.80 -16.02
N VAL A 82 14.90 -6.71 -16.77
CA VAL A 82 15.61 -5.46 -16.49
C VAL A 82 14.89 -4.71 -15.37
N LEU A 83 15.60 -4.42 -14.27
CA LEU A 83 15.05 -3.64 -13.15
C LEU A 83 14.83 -2.17 -13.54
N GLY A 84 13.80 -1.53 -12.99
CA GLY A 84 13.48 -0.13 -13.27
C GLY A 84 12.70 0.12 -14.56
N VAL A 85 12.32 -0.93 -15.31
CA VAL A 85 11.43 -0.81 -16.48
C VAL A 85 10.11 -1.52 -16.16
N PRO A 86 9.10 -0.79 -15.64
CA PRO A 86 7.87 -1.42 -15.18
C PRO A 86 7.12 -2.10 -16.33
N TYR A 87 6.62 -3.32 -16.08
CA TYR A 87 5.86 -4.13 -17.03
C TYR A 87 4.47 -4.53 -16.49
N THR A 88 4.14 -4.10 -15.28
CA THR A 88 2.87 -4.37 -14.60
C THR A 88 2.13 -3.09 -14.27
N THR A 89 0.80 -3.15 -14.30
CA THR A 89 -0.09 -2.11 -13.77
C THR A 89 -0.06 -2.08 -12.25
N VAL A 90 -0.60 -1.01 -11.64
CA VAL A 90 -0.80 -0.93 -10.18
C VAL A 90 -1.61 -2.11 -9.66
N ARG A 91 -2.66 -2.54 -10.38
CA ARG A 91 -3.47 -3.72 -10.03
C ARG A 91 -2.63 -5.00 -10.00
N GLU A 92 -1.88 -5.27 -11.05
CA GLU A 92 -1.07 -6.49 -11.17
C GLU A 92 0.07 -6.49 -10.15
N LYS A 93 0.69 -5.34 -9.91
CA LYS A 93 1.73 -5.19 -8.90
C LYS A 93 1.18 -5.48 -7.51
N LEU A 94 0.02 -4.95 -7.18
CA LEU A 94 -0.66 -5.22 -5.91
C LEU A 94 -1.01 -6.70 -5.74
N ALA A 95 -1.37 -7.39 -6.83
CA ALA A 95 -1.74 -8.80 -6.78
C ALA A 95 -0.56 -9.78 -6.68
N THR A 96 0.63 -9.36 -7.10
CA THR A 96 1.82 -10.24 -7.20
C THR A 96 2.83 -9.99 -6.08
N ASP A 97 2.74 -8.87 -5.36
CA ASP A 97 3.66 -8.52 -4.29
C ASP A 97 3.22 -9.13 -2.94
N PRO A 98 4.01 -10.04 -2.35
CA PRO A 98 3.64 -10.75 -1.14
C PRO A 98 3.54 -9.84 0.09
N MET A 99 4.13 -8.64 0.06
CA MET A 99 4.02 -7.68 1.16
C MET A 99 2.67 -6.96 1.21
N LEU A 100 1.89 -7.02 0.12
CA LEU A 100 0.70 -6.22 -0.08
C LEU A 100 -0.59 -7.06 -0.07
N ASN A 101 -0.52 -8.31 0.40
CA ASN A 101 -1.61 -9.28 0.35
C ASN A 101 -2.89 -8.79 1.03
N ASN A 102 -2.78 -8.19 2.23
CA ASN A 102 -3.95 -7.68 2.95
C ASN A 102 -4.64 -6.55 2.19
N THR A 103 -3.87 -5.59 1.64
CA THR A 103 -4.44 -4.51 0.83
C THR A 103 -5.06 -5.03 -0.47
N ASN A 104 -4.41 -5.99 -1.13
CA ASN A 104 -4.95 -6.67 -2.30
C ASN A 104 -6.29 -7.35 -1.98
N PHE A 105 -6.32 -8.18 -0.93
CA PHE A 105 -7.51 -8.91 -0.49
C PHE A 105 -8.68 -7.97 -0.18
N LEU A 106 -8.44 -6.95 0.64
CA LEU A 106 -9.45 -5.95 1.02
C LEU A 106 -10.00 -5.20 -0.20
N GLY A 107 -9.14 -4.82 -1.14
CA GLY A 107 -9.57 -4.16 -2.37
C GLY A 107 -10.31 -5.07 -3.36
N GLN A 108 -10.08 -6.39 -3.31
CA GLN A 108 -10.85 -7.36 -4.09
C GLN A 108 -12.27 -7.54 -3.55
N GLN A 109 -12.47 -7.51 -2.22
CA GLN A 109 -13.78 -7.74 -1.60
C GLN A 109 -14.86 -6.76 -2.09
N GLY A 110 -14.50 -5.50 -2.30
CA GLY A 110 -15.40 -4.43 -2.79
C GLY A 110 -15.26 -4.10 -4.27
N GLY A 111 -14.40 -4.81 -5.02
CA GLY A 111 -14.13 -4.52 -6.43
C GLY A 111 -13.29 -3.26 -6.70
N PHE A 112 -12.80 -2.57 -5.66
CA PHE A 112 -11.92 -1.39 -5.78
C PHE A 112 -10.71 -1.65 -6.69
N ASN A 113 -10.11 -2.85 -6.60
CA ASN A 113 -8.94 -3.19 -7.42
C ASN A 113 -9.22 -3.18 -8.93
N ASN A 114 -10.48 -3.22 -9.38
CA ASN A 114 -10.83 -3.20 -10.80
C ASN A 114 -10.43 -1.89 -11.46
N GLU A 115 -10.51 -0.77 -10.73
CA GLU A 115 -10.15 0.55 -11.25
C GLU A 115 -8.64 0.72 -11.43
N LEU A 116 -7.83 0.01 -10.64
CA LEU A 116 -6.36 0.11 -10.64
C LEU A 116 -5.71 -0.42 -11.93
N GLY A 117 -6.48 -1.08 -12.80
CA GLY A 117 -6.04 -1.53 -14.12
C GLY A 117 -6.32 -0.54 -15.25
N ASP A 118 -6.97 0.60 -14.97
CA ASP A 118 -7.28 1.61 -15.99
C ASP A 118 -6.01 2.28 -16.50
N MET A 119 -5.75 2.17 -17.81
CA MET A 119 -4.57 2.74 -18.47
C MET A 119 -4.74 4.23 -18.80
N ASN A 120 -5.97 4.75 -18.74
CA ASN A 120 -6.28 6.15 -19.01
C ASN A 120 -6.06 7.06 -17.78
N LYS A 121 -5.83 6.46 -16.61
CA LYS A 121 -5.57 7.17 -15.36
C LYS A 121 -4.08 7.08 -14.99
N ARG A 122 -3.63 8.02 -14.16
CA ARG A 122 -2.33 7.93 -13.48
C ARG A 122 -2.54 7.91 -11.98
N PHE A 123 -2.07 6.82 -11.38
CA PHE A 123 -2.25 6.55 -9.96
C PHE A 123 -0.98 6.89 -9.18
N THR A 124 -1.13 7.50 -8.01
CA THR A 124 -0.12 7.49 -6.95
C THR A 124 -0.76 6.82 -5.74
N TYR A 125 -0.42 5.56 -5.51
CA TYR A 125 -1.10 4.74 -4.52
C TYR A 125 -0.20 4.52 -3.29
N PHE A 126 -0.62 5.03 -2.14
CA PHE A 126 0.05 4.79 -0.87
C PHE A 126 -0.44 3.48 -0.27
N VAL A 127 0.25 2.37 -0.54
CA VAL A 127 -0.24 1.03 -0.20
C VAL A 127 0.26 0.61 1.18
N PRO A 128 -0.62 0.39 2.18
CA PRO A 128 -0.19 -0.19 3.45
C PRO A 128 0.28 -1.64 3.23
N ARG A 129 1.48 -1.98 3.69
CA ARG A 129 1.93 -3.39 3.69
C ARG A 129 1.25 -4.18 4.80
N ASP A 130 1.36 -5.50 4.77
CA ASP A 130 0.72 -6.38 5.75
C ASP A 130 1.09 -6.04 7.21
N TYR A 131 2.32 -5.57 7.45
CA TYR A 131 2.74 -5.03 8.74
C TYR A 131 1.87 -3.85 9.22
N ALA A 132 1.49 -2.94 8.33
CA ALA A 132 0.63 -1.80 8.65
C ALA A 132 -0.77 -2.25 9.09
N TRP A 133 -1.31 -3.31 8.48
CA TRP A 133 -2.59 -3.90 8.88
C TRP A 133 -2.50 -4.60 10.25
N LYS A 134 -1.43 -5.36 10.52
CA LYS A 134 -1.16 -5.91 11.86
C LYS A 134 -1.04 -4.81 12.92
N LYS A 135 -0.37 -3.70 12.59
CA LYS A 135 -0.31 -2.52 13.45
C LYS A 135 -1.72 -1.96 13.69
N ALA A 136 -2.54 -1.83 12.65
CA ALA A 136 -3.93 -1.37 12.77
C ALA A 136 -4.82 -2.31 13.60
N GLU A 137 -4.59 -3.63 13.56
CA GLU A 137 -5.26 -4.61 14.41
C GLU A 137 -5.04 -4.32 15.90
N ILE A 138 -3.82 -3.96 16.29
CA ILE A 138 -3.47 -3.63 17.67
C ILE A 138 -4.11 -2.30 18.10
N HIS A 139 -4.09 -1.27 17.24
CA HIS A 139 -4.58 0.06 17.59
C HIS A 139 -6.12 0.19 17.48
N PHE A 140 -6.74 -0.55 16.56
CA PHE A 140 -8.18 -0.48 16.25
C PHE A 140 -8.81 -1.87 16.08
N PRO A 141 -8.77 -2.76 17.09
CA PRO A 141 -9.12 -4.17 16.93
C PRO A 141 -10.53 -4.42 16.39
N SER A 142 -11.53 -3.68 16.90
CA SER A 142 -12.92 -3.83 16.45
C SER A 142 -13.13 -3.32 15.02
N ALA A 143 -12.48 -2.21 14.64
CA ALA A 143 -12.57 -1.68 13.28
C ALA A 143 -11.84 -2.61 12.31
N HIS A 144 -10.61 -3.02 12.64
CA HIS A 144 -9.82 -3.97 11.87
C HIS A 144 -10.61 -5.25 11.59
N LYS A 145 -11.15 -5.91 12.62
CA LYS A 145 -11.96 -7.12 12.45
C LYS A 145 -13.09 -6.95 11.43
N LYS A 146 -13.78 -5.81 11.48
CA LYS A 146 -14.88 -5.50 10.56
C LYS A 146 -14.40 -5.23 9.14
N LEU A 147 -13.25 -4.58 8.94
CA LEU A 147 -12.72 -4.33 7.60
C LEU A 147 -12.49 -5.63 6.81
N PHE A 148 -12.15 -6.73 7.48
CA PHE A 148 -11.97 -8.03 6.83
C PHE A 148 -13.27 -8.82 6.62
N MET A 149 -14.42 -8.27 7.03
CA MET A 149 -15.74 -8.85 6.80
C MET A 149 -16.35 -8.28 5.51
N LYS A 150 -16.89 -9.15 4.65
CA LYS A 150 -17.41 -8.77 3.32
C LYS A 150 -18.51 -7.71 3.39
N GLU A 151 -19.31 -7.70 4.45
CA GLU A 151 -20.40 -6.75 4.67
C GLU A 151 -19.91 -5.29 4.81
N TYR A 152 -18.62 -5.10 5.15
CA TYR A 152 -18.00 -3.78 5.30
C TYR A 152 -17.16 -3.37 4.08
N SER A 153 -17.24 -4.10 2.97
CA SER A 153 -16.52 -3.81 1.72
C SER A 153 -16.71 -2.38 1.20
N TYR A 154 -17.86 -1.75 1.46
CA TYR A 154 -18.08 -0.33 1.17
C TYR A 154 -17.13 0.57 1.99
N HIS A 155 -17.05 0.37 3.31
CA HIS A 155 -16.15 1.11 4.18
C HIS A 155 -14.68 0.87 3.83
N VAL A 156 -14.33 -0.37 3.48
CA VAL A 156 -12.99 -0.72 2.99
C VAL A 156 -12.65 0.10 1.74
N SER A 157 -13.56 0.15 0.76
CA SER A 157 -13.34 0.93 -0.47
C SER A 157 -13.11 2.42 -0.15
N GLN A 158 -13.81 2.99 0.84
CA GLN A 158 -13.57 4.37 1.29
C GLN A 158 -12.19 4.60 1.85
N ILE A 159 -11.72 3.66 2.65
CA ILE A 159 -10.39 3.73 3.23
C ILE A 159 -9.35 3.60 2.11
N LEU A 160 -9.50 2.65 1.18
CA LEU A 160 -8.56 2.46 0.08
C LEU A 160 -8.54 3.63 -0.91
N GLU A 161 -9.70 4.21 -1.25
CA GLU A 161 -9.81 5.41 -2.08
C GLU A 161 -9.06 6.62 -1.46
N ARG A 162 -9.02 6.74 -0.13
CA ARG A 162 -8.24 7.78 0.57
C ARG A 162 -6.74 7.66 0.32
N HIS A 163 -6.25 6.44 0.11
CA HIS A 163 -4.84 6.17 -0.17
C HIS A 163 -4.50 6.34 -1.66
N LEU A 164 -5.51 6.48 -2.53
CA LEU A 164 -5.36 6.52 -3.97
C LEU A 164 -5.47 7.96 -4.49
N VAL A 165 -4.35 8.51 -4.92
CA VAL A 165 -4.30 9.79 -5.64
C VAL A 165 -4.46 9.53 -7.13
N VAL A 166 -5.37 10.26 -7.77
CA VAL A 166 -5.64 10.19 -9.21
C VAL A 166 -5.41 11.57 -9.81
N ALA A 167 -4.46 11.67 -10.73
CA ALA A 167 -4.08 12.94 -11.36
C ALA A 167 -3.66 12.74 -12.82
N ASP A 168 -3.24 13.82 -13.46
CA ASP A 168 -2.66 13.85 -14.81
C ASP A 168 -1.30 13.13 -14.88
N ARG A 169 -0.59 13.04 -13.76
CA ARG A 169 0.68 12.32 -13.61
C ARG A 169 0.77 11.56 -12.28
N ALA A 170 1.65 10.57 -12.22
CA ALA A 170 2.04 9.94 -10.97
C ALA A 170 3.16 10.75 -10.29
N TYR A 171 3.21 10.72 -8.95
CA TYR A 171 4.17 11.48 -8.16
C TYR A 171 5.16 10.55 -7.48
N THR A 172 6.46 10.75 -7.73
CA THR A 172 7.52 10.14 -6.92
C THR A 172 7.58 10.80 -5.54
N MET A 173 8.20 10.14 -4.54
CA MET A 173 8.44 10.76 -3.23
C MET A 173 9.27 12.04 -3.33
N LEU A 174 10.17 12.11 -4.32
CA LEU A 174 10.94 13.31 -4.60
C LEU A 174 10.05 14.44 -5.14
N ASP A 175 9.10 14.14 -6.02
CA ASP A 175 8.13 15.13 -6.52
C ASP A 175 7.24 15.65 -5.39
N LEU A 176 6.72 14.75 -4.56
CA LEU A 176 5.91 15.11 -3.39
C LEU A 176 6.68 16.02 -2.43
N LYS A 177 7.95 15.70 -2.15
CA LYS A 177 8.82 16.54 -1.32
C LYS A 177 9.03 17.93 -1.95
N ARG A 178 9.27 18.01 -3.26
CA ARG A 178 9.46 19.29 -3.97
C ARG A 178 8.20 20.15 -3.94
N ILE A 179 7.03 19.53 -4.11
CA ILE A 179 5.73 20.22 -4.07
C ILE A 179 5.40 20.70 -2.65
N ALA A 180 5.81 19.95 -1.63
CA ALA A 180 5.59 20.29 -0.22
C ALA A 180 6.39 21.50 0.29
N ASN A 181 7.24 22.12 -0.54
CA ASN A 181 8.15 23.17 -0.10
C ASN A 181 7.41 24.40 0.48
N GLY A 182 7.93 24.90 1.62
CA GLY A 182 7.37 26.00 2.39
C GLY A 182 6.91 25.55 3.79
N ASN A 183 5.71 25.01 3.90
CA ASN A 183 5.11 24.54 5.16
C ASN A 183 5.25 23.02 5.39
N GLY A 184 5.83 22.30 4.42
CA GLY A 184 6.00 20.85 4.45
C GLY A 184 4.74 20.06 4.16
N SER A 185 3.61 20.71 3.79
CA SER A 185 2.30 20.09 3.58
C SER A 185 1.85 20.19 2.12
N ILE A 186 1.17 19.14 1.65
CA ILE A 186 0.56 19.03 0.32
C ILE A 186 -0.87 18.55 0.43
N ALA A 187 -1.72 18.93 -0.53
CA ALA A 187 -3.07 18.39 -0.69
C ALA A 187 -3.17 17.74 -2.07
N LEU A 188 -3.30 16.42 -2.11
CA LEU A 188 -3.35 15.63 -3.34
C LEU A 188 -4.80 15.26 -3.68
N PRO A 189 -5.23 15.31 -4.95
CA PRO A 189 -6.58 14.91 -5.32
C PRO A 189 -6.75 13.38 -5.18
N THR A 190 -7.77 12.96 -4.46
CA THR A 190 -8.23 11.56 -4.40
C THR A 190 -9.57 11.42 -5.12
N VAL A 191 -10.11 10.21 -5.18
CA VAL A 191 -11.40 9.94 -5.84
C VAL A 191 -12.55 10.77 -5.25
N ARG A 192 -12.54 11.02 -3.93
CA ARG A 192 -13.66 11.68 -3.23
C ARG A 192 -13.35 13.06 -2.65
N ASP A 193 -12.10 13.31 -2.27
CA ASP A 193 -11.68 14.52 -1.58
C ASP A 193 -10.16 14.76 -1.81
N HIS A 194 -9.49 15.48 -0.92
CA HIS A 194 -8.06 15.69 -0.92
C HIS A 194 -7.35 14.92 0.21
N LEU A 195 -6.26 14.24 -0.13
CA LEU A 195 -5.32 13.66 0.82
C LEU A 195 -4.30 14.72 1.21
N LYS A 196 -4.43 15.23 2.44
CA LYS A 196 -3.46 16.16 3.03
C LYS A 196 -2.33 15.36 3.71
N LEU A 197 -1.10 15.58 3.27
CA LEU A 197 0.09 14.96 3.84
C LEU A 197 1.13 16.01 4.18
N ARG A 198 2.03 15.69 5.11
CA ARG A 198 3.34 16.35 5.19
C ARG A 198 4.45 15.40 4.79
N ILE A 199 5.48 15.91 4.13
CA ILE A 199 6.59 15.08 3.64
C ILE A 199 7.88 15.47 4.36
N LYS A 200 8.62 14.49 4.87
CA LYS A 200 9.99 14.68 5.35
C LYS A 200 10.91 13.58 4.83
N GLU A 201 12.20 13.88 4.81
CA GLU A 201 13.26 12.94 4.53
C GLU A 201 14.21 12.92 5.73
N SER A 202 14.51 11.74 6.24
CA SER A 202 15.46 11.51 7.34
C SER A 202 16.19 10.20 7.08
N ASP A 203 17.50 10.16 7.32
CA ASP A 203 18.30 8.92 7.29
C ASP A 203 18.16 8.11 5.98
N LYS A 204 18.11 8.81 4.84
CA LYS A 204 17.89 8.23 3.49
C LYS A 204 16.55 7.48 3.33
N SER A 205 15.58 7.74 4.20
CA SER A 205 14.20 7.26 4.09
C SER A 205 13.22 8.42 3.97
N TYR A 206 12.09 8.15 3.32
CA TYR A 206 10.97 9.09 3.26
C TYR A 206 9.94 8.77 4.35
N TYR A 207 9.31 9.82 4.85
CA TYR A 207 8.18 9.71 5.76
C TYR A 207 7.08 10.65 5.31
N VAL A 208 5.84 10.17 5.44
CA VAL A 208 4.64 10.96 5.26
C VAL A 208 3.99 11.15 6.63
N GLU A 209 3.50 12.34 6.94
CA GLU A 209 2.65 12.56 8.10
C GLU A 209 1.20 12.73 7.68
N TRP A 210 0.34 12.05 8.42
CA TRP A 210 -1.09 12.08 8.26
C TRP A 210 -1.74 12.11 9.65
N GLN A 211 -2.52 13.15 9.93
CA GLN A 211 -3.27 13.33 11.18
C GLN A 211 -2.43 13.25 12.47
N GLY A 212 -1.20 13.76 12.43
CA GLY A 212 -0.25 13.82 13.55
C GLY A 212 0.70 12.62 13.62
N GLU A 213 0.49 11.57 12.82
CA GLU A 213 1.36 10.39 12.81
C GLU A 213 2.37 10.46 11.66
N TRP A 214 3.67 10.39 11.99
CA TRP A 214 4.72 10.16 10.99
C TRP A 214 4.81 8.69 10.63
N ILE A 215 4.63 8.39 9.36
CA ILE A 215 4.56 7.06 8.78
C ILE A 215 5.74 6.87 7.85
N HIS A 216 6.50 5.80 8.06
CA HIS A 216 7.64 5.45 7.21
C HIS A 216 7.15 4.93 5.86
N VAL A 217 7.76 5.41 4.77
CA VAL A 217 7.58 4.89 3.42
C VAL A 217 8.61 3.79 3.20
N PHE A 218 8.22 2.55 3.48
CA PHE A 218 9.08 1.38 3.44
C PHE A 218 9.68 1.10 2.06
N ARG A 219 8.86 1.21 1.01
CA ARG A 219 9.30 1.12 -0.39
C ARG A 219 8.78 2.31 -1.18
N PRO A 220 9.59 3.36 -1.37
CA PRO A 220 9.22 4.49 -2.20
C PRO A 220 9.37 4.16 -3.69
N ASP A 221 8.55 4.79 -4.51
CA ASP A 221 8.68 4.82 -5.98
C ASP A 221 8.68 3.43 -6.64
N VAL A 222 7.74 2.57 -6.27
CA VAL A 222 7.50 1.29 -6.95
C VAL A 222 6.73 1.59 -8.24
N GLU A 223 7.47 1.75 -9.34
CA GLU A 223 6.91 2.13 -10.64
C GLU A 223 6.03 1.05 -11.25
N CYS A 224 4.96 1.48 -11.92
CA CYS A 224 4.00 0.65 -12.66
C CYS A 224 3.71 1.31 -14.02
N THR A 225 3.14 0.58 -14.97
CA THR A 225 2.83 1.10 -16.32
C THR A 225 1.78 2.21 -16.32
N ASN A 226 0.89 2.25 -15.32
CA ASN A 226 -0.17 3.25 -15.17
C ASN A 226 -0.08 4.06 -13.85
N GLY A 227 1.05 4.03 -13.16
CA GLY A 227 1.18 4.76 -11.90
C GLY A 227 2.42 4.43 -11.09
N ILE A 228 2.40 4.83 -9.82
CA ILE A 228 3.46 4.56 -8.84
C ILE A 228 2.80 4.10 -7.55
N ILE A 229 3.40 3.10 -6.90
CA ILE A 229 3.07 2.65 -5.54
C ILE A 229 4.13 3.17 -4.56
N HIS A 230 3.68 3.67 -3.42
CA HIS A 230 4.51 3.95 -2.24
C HIS A 230 4.06 3.03 -1.12
N VAL A 231 4.89 2.07 -0.72
CA VAL A 231 4.53 1.13 0.35
C VAL A 231 4.76 1.80 1.70
N ILE A 232 3.75 1.81 2.58
CA ILE A 232 3.76 2.51 3.86
C ILE A 232 3.55 1.59 5.07
N ASP A 233 4.08 1.99 6.22
CA ASP A 233 4.08 1.24 7.48
C ASP A 233 2.86 1.49 8.39
N SER A 234 1.90 2.32 7.97
CA SER A 234 0.65 2.56 8.71
C SER A 234 -0.50 2.77 7.71
N VAL A 235 -1.72 2.42 8.12
CA VAL A 235 -2.93 2.65 7.33
C VAL A 235 -3.46 4.05 7.65
N PHE A 236 -3.91 4.82 6.66
CA PHE A 236 -4.65 6.08 6.86
C PHE A 236 -6.07 5.79 7.39
N LEU A 237 -6.16 5.29 8.62
CA LEU A 237 -7.36 4.82 9.29
C LEU A 237 -7.76 5.74 10.45
N LYS A 238 -9.04 6.07 10.55
CA LYS A 238 -9.64 6.83 11.65
C LYS A 238 -10.52 5.93 12.49
N ALA A 239 -10.61 6.22 13.80
CA ALA A 239 -11.53 5.52 14.70
C ALA A 239 -13.01 5.56 14.23
N GLY A 240 -13.40 6.62 13.53
CA GLY A 240 -14.77 6.80 13.01
C GLY A 240 -15.05 6.17 11.64
N ASP A 241 -14.05 5.60 10.95
CA ASP A 241 -14.23 5.07 9.59
C ASP A 241 -15.12 3.81 9.56
N VAL A 242 -15.12 3.05 10.65
CA VAL A 242 -15.96 1.86 10.81
C VAL A 242 -16.89 2.08 11.99
N ARG A 243 -18.13 2.52 11.70
CA ARG A 243 -19.13 2.69 12.76
C ARG A 243 -19.57 1.32 13.26
N VAL A 244 -19.44 1.11 14.57
CA VAL A 244 -20.10 0.01 15.26
C VAL A 244 -21.53 0.44 15.54
N SER A 245 -22.45 0.17 14.61
CA SER A 245 -23.83 -0.05 15.03
C SER A 245 -23.78 -1.29 15.93
N GLY A 246 -23.85 -1.08 17.25
CA GLY A 246 -24.34 -2.12 18.13
C GLY A 246 -25.72 -2.53 17.62
N GLY A 247 -26.04 -3.81 17.65
CA GLY A 247 -27.35 -4.33 17.29
C GLY A 247 -28.43 -3.58 18.07
N GLY A 248 -29.01 -2.59 17.42
CA GLY A 248 -30.12 -1.78 17.90
C GLY A 248 -31.08 -1.72 16.73
N VAL A 249 -32.25 -2.31 16.93
CA VAL A 249 -33.35 -2.43 15.99
C VAL A 249 -33.43 -1.20 15.09
N GLY A 250 -33.29 -1.38 13.79
CA GLY A 250 -33.40 -0.30 12.82
C GLY A 250 -34.80 0.30 12.89
N VAL A 251 -34.91 1.51 13.43
CA VAL A 251 -35.98 2.42 13.05
C VAL A 251 -35.45 3.19 11.85
N PRO A 252 -36.05 3.08 10.64
CA PRO A 252 -35.60 3.85 9.51
C PRO A 252 -35.89 5.32 9.81
N LEU A 253 -34.83 6.13 9.90
CA LEU A 253 -34.96 7.57 9.94
C LEU A 253 -35.36 8.04 8.54
N LEU A 254 -36.67 8.12 8.29
CA LEU A 254 -37.19 8.83 7.13
C LEU A 254 -36.72 10.29 7.22
N ALA A 255 -36.05 10.74 6.16
CA ALA A 255 -35.58 12.11 6.04
C ALA A 255 -36.74 13.10 6.23
N PRO A 256 -36.57 14.19 7.02
CA PRO A 256 -37.59 15.21 7.18
C PRO A 256 -37.54 16.16 5.99
N GLN A 257 -38.00 15.70 4.82
CA GLN A 257 -38.15 16.54 3.63
C GLN A 257 -39.45 16.16 2.91
N LEU A 258 -40.58 16.58 3.48
CA LEU A 258 -41.84 17.00 2.83
C LEU A 258 -42.95 16.97 3.89
N ALA A 259 -43.07 18.07 4.64
CA ALA A 259 -44.26 18.33 5.45
C ALA A 259 -44.56 19.83 5.40
N MET A 260 -44.96 20.33 4.23
CA MET A 260 -45.75 21.54 4.09
C MET A 260 -46.50 21.50 2.77
N LEU A 261 -47.79 21.14 2.84
CA LEU A 261 -48.91 21.72 2.08
C LEU A 261 -50.07 20.72 2.06
N LEU A 262 -51.11 21.01 2.84
CA LEU A 262 -52.55 20.92 2.48
C LEU A 262 -53.40 20.66 3.73
N MET A 263 -53.73 21.72 4.48
CA MET A 263 -54.97 21.81 5.25
C MET A 263 -55.35 23.29 5.41
N ALA A 264 -56.07 23.84 4.44
CA ALA A 264 -56.84 25.07 4.62
C ALA A 264 -57.85 25.23 3.47
N LYS A 265 -59.05 24.66 3.62
CA LYS A 265 -60.32 25.24 3.14
C LYS A 265 -61.50 24.34 3.52
N TRP A 266 -61.94 24.45 4.77
CA TRP A 266 -63.37 24.55 5.01
C TRP A 266 -63.60 25.17 6.38
N LEU A 267 -64.22 26.36 6.36
CA LEU A 267 -64.94 27.09 7.41
C LEU A 267 -64.62 28.57 7.24
N LEU A 268 -65.46 29.25 6.48
CA LEU A 268 -66.04 30.57 6.79
C LEU A 268 -67.00 30.93 5.65
N LEU A 269 -68.30 30.92 6.01
CA LEU A 269 -69.50 31.37 5.27
C LEU A 269 -69.94 30.58 4.03
#